data_AF-A0A1I3ZK13-F1
#
_entry.id   AF-A0A1I3ZK13-F1
#
_cell.length_a   1.000
_cell.length_b   1.000
_cell.length_c   1.000
_cell.angle_alpha   90.00
_cell.angle_beta   90.00
_cell.angle_gamma   90.00
#
_symmetry.space_group_name_H-M   'P 1'
#
loop_
_entity.id
_entity.type
_entity.pdbx_description
1 polymer ?
#
loop_
_entity_poly.entity_id
_entity_poly.type
_entity_poly.pdbx_seq_one_letter_code
_entity_poly.pdbx_strand_id
1 'polypeptide(L)'
;MKLGWAIVAGIVLGAGLAWWAARDEPAPTRRAQADARARAEAAEPPLYRWRDASGQLHVGERPPKGLPYQRVARAPQAGIEVHGDRD
;
A
#
# COMPACT_ATOMS: atom_id res chain seq x y z
N MET A 1 -4.63 1.91 -52.41
CA MET A 1 -5.68 1.02 -51.87
C MET A 1 -5.13 -0.14 -51.04
N LYS A 2 -4.05 -0.82 -51.46
CA LYS A 2 -3.47 -1.99 -50.76
C LYS A 2 -2.88 -1.67 -49.37
N LEU A 3 -2.34 -0.46 -49.19
CA LEU A 3 -1.71 -0.04 -47.92
C LEU A 3 -2.72 0.15 -46.78
N GLY A 4 -3.90 0.72 -47.07
CA GLY A 4 -4.97 0.87 -46.08
C GLY A 4 -5.48 -0.48 -45.57
N TRP A 5 -5.57 -1.47 -46.48
CA TRP A 5 -5.93 -2.84 -46.12
C TRP A 5 -4.88 -3.55 -45.26
N ALA A 6 -3.59 -3.29 -45.49
CA ALA A 6 -2.52 -3.85 -44.66
C ALA A 6 -2.59 -3.33 -43.21
N ILE A 7 -2.90 -2.04 -43.02
CA ILE A 7 -3.06 -1.43 -41.69
C ILE A 7 -4.27 -2.04 -40.97
N VAL A 8 -5.41 -2.15 -41.66
CA VAL A 8 -6.63 -2.74 -41.09
C VAL A 8 -6.39 -4.20 -40.69
N ALA A 9 -5.73 -4.98 -41.55
CA ALA A 9 -5.38 -6.36 -41.25
C ALA A 9 -4.47 -6.46 -40.01
N GLY A 10 -3.48 -5.57 -39.90
CA GLY A 10 -2.60 -5.49 -38.72
C GLY A 10 -3.35 -5.16 -37.43
N ILE A 11 -4.29 -4.22 -37.47
CA ILE A 11 -5.11 -3.86 -36.30
C ILE A 11 -6.00 -5.03 -35.87
N VAL A 12 -6.66 -5.71 -36.81
CA VAL A 12 -7.52 -6.86 -36.50
C VAL A 12 -6.71 -8.01 -35.89
N LEU A 13 -5.53 -8.30 -36.44
CA LEU A 13 -4.62 -9.31 -35.89
C LEU A 13 -4.11 -8.94 -34.49
N GLY A 14 -3.68 -7.68 -34.30
CA GLY A 14 -3.21 -7.20 -33.01
C GLY A 14 -4.30 -7.20 -31.94
N ALA A 15 -5.51 -6.75 -32.29
CA ALA A 15 -6.65 -6.78 -31.39
C ALA A 15 -7.09 -8.21 -31.03
N GLY A 16 -7.06 -9.13 -32.01
CA GLY A 16 -7.36 -10.55 -31.79
C GLY A 16 -6.34 -11.21 -30.85
N LEU A 17 -5.05 -10.94 -31.03
CA LEU A 17 -3.98 -11.43 -30.16
C LEU A 17 -4.08 -10.84 -28.74
N ALA A 18 -4.35 -9.54 -28.62
CA ALA A 18 -4.53 -8.89 -27.32
C ALA A 18 -5.76 -9.43 -26.57
N TRP A 19 -6.88 -9.67 -27.28
CA TRP A 19 -8.08 -10.25 -26.69
C TRP A 19 -7.87 -11.71 -26.26
N TRP A 20 -7.14 -12.50 -27.05
CA TRP A 20 -6.81 -13.88 -26.70
C TRP A 20 -5.88 -13.94 -25.47
N ALA A 21 -4.82 -13.13 -25.43
CA ALA A 21 -3.93 -13.06 -24.27
C ALA A 21 -4.66 -12.57 -23.00
N ALA A 22 -5.54 -11.57 -23.13
CA ALA A 22 -6.35 -11.09 -22.01
C ALA A 22 -7.39 -12.13 -21.51
N ARG A 23 -7.76 -13.11 -22.35
CA ARG A 23 -8.64 -14.21 -21.96
C ARG A 23 -7.93 -15.23 -21.06
N ASP A 24 -6.63 -15.41 -21.25
CA ASP A 24 -5.79 -16.35 -20.48
C ASP A 24 -5.11 -15.70 -19.25
N GLU A 25 -5.11 -14.37 -19.10
CA GLU A 25 -4.61 -13.69 -17.89
C GLU A 25 -5.71 -13.50 -16.83
N PRO A 26 -5.72 -14.27 -15.72
CA PRO A 26 -6.65 -14.02 -14.62
C PRO A 26 -6.20 -12.82 -13.76
N ALA A 27 -6.27 -11.59 -14.28
CA ALA A 27 -6.06 -10.32 -13.55
C ALA A 27 -5.06 -10.38 -12.35
N PRO A 28 -3.83 -10.91 -12.50
CA PRO A 28 -2.97 -11.22 -11.36
C PRO A 28 -2.48 -9.95 -10.66
N THR A 29 -2.37 -8.84 -11.39
CA THR A 29 -1.74 -7.61 -10.90
C THR A 29 -2.56 -6.85 -9.88
N ARG A 30 -3.88 -6.68 -10.09
CA ARG A 30 -4.71 -5.93 -9.13
C ARG A 30 -5.01 -6.72 -7.86
N ARG A 31 -5.30 -8.02 -8.00
CA ARG A 31 -5.59 -8.89 -6.85
C ARG A 31 -4.34 -9.11 -6.00
N ALA A 32 -3.19 -9.43 -6.61
CA ALA A 32 -1.95 -9.59 -5.88
C ALA A 32 -1.51 -8.29 -5.18
N GLN A 33 -1.74 -7.12 -5.77
CA GLN A 33 -1.48 -5.83 -5.12
C GLN A 33 -2.41 -5.59 -3.92
N ALA A 34 -3.70 -5.90 -4.05
CA ALA A 34 -4.65 -5.79 -2.95
C ALA A 34 -4.31 -6.76 -1.79
N ASP A 35 -3.94 -8.00 -2.12
CA ASP A 35 -3.53 -9.01 -1.15
C ASP A 35 -2.22 -8.62 -0.45
N ALA A 36 -1.25 -8.08 -1.18
CA ALA A 36 0.01 -7.58 -0.62
C ALA A 36 -0.24 -6.41 0.35
N ARG A 37 -1.16 -5.49 0.00
CA ARG A 37 -1.54 -4.36 0.86
C ARG A 37 -2.26 -4.83 2.13
N ALA A 38 -3.19 -5.78 2.00
CA ALA A 38 -3.89 -6.36 3.15
C ALA A 38 -2.92 -7.10 4.10
N ARG A 39 -1.92 -7.81 3.53
CA ARG A 39 -0.86 -8.46 4.32
C ARG A 39 0.05 -7.44 5.02
N ALA A 40 0.39 -6.33 4.37
CA ALA A 40 1.17 -5.26 4.99
C ALA A 40 0.41 -4.60 6.15
N GLU A 41 -0.88 -4.27 5.95
CA GLU A 41 -1.73 -3.72 7.00
C GLU A 41 -1.93 -4.69 8.18
N ALA A 42 -1.98 -6.00 7.91
CA ALA A 42 -2.05 -7.03 8.95
C ALA A 42 -0.71 -7.27 9.67
N ALA A 43 0.42 -7.00 9.00
CA ALA A 43 1.77 -7.24 9.53
C ALA A 43 2.29 -6.09 10.40
N GLU A 44 1.60 -4.95 10.45
CA GLU A 44 1.92 -3.84 11.35
C GLU A 44 1.05 -3.90 12.60
N PRO A 45 1.52 -4.58 13.68
CA PRO A 45 0.76 -4.62 14.93
C PRO A 45 0.57 -3.18 15.45
N PRO A 46 -0.67 -2.79 15.80
CA PRO A 46 -0.96 -1.46 16.29
C PRO A 46 -0.21 -1.22 17.60
N LEU A 47 0.62 -0.17 17.64
CA LEU A 47 1.25 0.29 18.86
C LEU A 47 0.28 1.22 19.59
N TYR A 48 0.30 1.18 20.91
CA TYR A 48 -0.49 2.06 21.76
C TYR A 48 0.46 3.00 22.49
N ARG A 49 0.11 4.28 22.52
CA ARG A 49 0.81 5.31 23.26
C ARG A 49 -0.10 5.83 24.36
N TRP A 50 0.39 5.88 25.59
CA TRP A 50 -0.35 6.43 26.72
C TRP A 50 0.57 7.26 27.62
N ARG A 51 -0.04 8.07 28.48
CA ARG A 51 0.67 8.72 29.58
C ARG A 51 0.28 8.06 30.88
N ASP A 52 1.25 7.83 31.75
CA ASP A 52 0.99 7.36 33.10
C ASP A 52 0.59 8.53 34.04
N ALA A 53 0.25 8.20 35.29
CA ALA A 53 -0.15 9.19 36.30
C ALA A 53 0.97 10.16 36.68
N SER A 54 2.24 9.82 36.42
CA SER A 54 3.40 10.69 36.60
C SER A 54 3.72 11.55 35.37
N GLY A 55 2.93 11.43 34.30
CA GLY A 55 3.10 12.18 33.06
C GLY A 55 4.11 11.59 32.08
N GLN A 56 4.69 10.42 32.36
CA GLN A 56 5.64 9.78 31.45
C GLN A 56 4.93 9.14 30.26
N LEU A 57 5.56 9.25 29.10
CA LEU A 57 5.04 8.71 27.84
C LEU A 57 5.53 7.29 27.63
N HIS A 58 4.60 6.36 27.46
CA HIS A 58 4.89 4.95 27.20
C HIS A 58 4.34 4.55 25.83
N VAL A 59 5.06 3.67 25.13
CA VAL A 59 4.66 3.09 23.85
C VAL A 59 4.82 1.58 23.91
N GLY A 60 3.75 0.83 23.62
CA GLY A 60 3.78 -0.63 23.68
C GLY A 60 2.58 -1.28 23.00
N GLU A 61 2.62 -2.60 22.85
CA GLU A 61 1.58 -3.39 22.16
C GLU A 61 0.34 -3.63 23.02
N ARG A 62 0.45 -3.46 24.35
CA ARG A 62 -0.64 -3.66 25.31
C ARG A 62 -0.88 -2.39 26.12
N PRO A 63 -2.03 -1.72 25.96
CA PRO A 63 -2.36 -0.58 26.79
C PRO A 63 -2.74 -1.03 28.22
N PRO A 64 -2.40 -0.26 29.26
CA PRO A 64 -2.85 -0.50 30.63
C PRO A 64 -4.35 -0.24 30.78
N LYS A 65 -5.01 -1.00 31.66
CA LYS A 65 -6.44 -0.83 31.96
C LYS A 65 -6.67 0.47 32.73
N GLY A 66 -7.65 1.27 32.31
CA GLY A 66 -8.09 2.47 33.02
C GLY A 66 -7.29 3.75 32.74
N LEU A 67 -6.32 3.71 31.81
CA LEU A 67 -5.63 4.91 31.33
C LEU A 67 -6.07 5.26 29.90
N PRO A 68 -6.21 6.56 29.58
CA PRO A 68 -6.44 6.99 28.22
C PRO A 68 -5.23 6.62 27.35
N TYR A 69 -5.48 5.88 26.28
CA TYR A 69 -4.47 5.47 25.31
C TYR A 69 -4.84 5.96 23.92
N GLN A 70 -3.83 6.23 23.10
CA GLN A 70 -3.97 6.59 21.70
C GLN A 70 -3.30 5.50 20.84
N ARG A 71 -4.03 4.96 19.86
CA ARG A 71 -3.48 3.99 18.92
C ARG A 71 -2.58 4.72 17.91
N VAL A 72 -1.37 4.23 17.73
CA VAL A 72 -0.35 4.78 16.85
C VAL A 72 -0.04 3.74 15.77
N ALA A 73 -0.18 4.12 14.52
CA ALA A 73 0.27 3.29 13.40
C ALA A 73 1.80 3.20 13.43
N ARG A 74 2.37 2.00 13.25
CA ARG A 74 3.82 1.79 13.27
C ARG A 74 4.50 2.41 12.04
N ALA A 75 3.79 2.62 10.94
CA ALA A 75 4.30 3.28 9.75
C ALA A 75 4.95 4.63 10.12
N PRO A 76 6.28 4.77 9.97
CA PRO A 76 6.91 6.06 10.11
C PRO A 76 6.32 6.98 9.03
N GLN A 77 5.87 8.17 9.42
CA GLN A 77 5.64 9.22 8.44
C GLN A 77 6.94 9.41 7.66
N ALA A 78 6.85 9.32 6.34
CA ALA A 78 8.00 9.42 5.45
C ALA A 78 8.76 10.73 5.72
N GLY A 79 9.97 10.60 6.29
CA GLY A 79 10.91 11.69 6.50
C GLY A 79 10.61 12.56 7.72
N ILE A 80 11.40 12.42 8.78
CA ILE A 80 11.61 13.52 9.74
C ILE A 80 12.87 14.24 9.27
N GLU A 81 12.71 15.41 8.66
CA GLU A 81 13.82 16.31 8.35
C GLU A 81 14.15 17.10 9.62
N VAL A 82 15.31 16.82 10.21
CA VAL A 82 15.79 17.49 11.43
C VAL A 82 16.74 18.60 11.01
N HIS A 83 16.29 19.85 11.07
CA HIS A 83 17.16 21.01 10.90
C HIS A 83 17.93 21.25 12.20
N GLY A 84 19.22 20.93 12.18
CA GLY A 84 20.16 21.14 13.27
C GLY A 84 20.82 22.51 13.25
N ASP A 85 20.08 23.59 12.95
CA ASP A 85 20.61 24.94 13.15
C ASP A 85 20.56 25.24 14.64
N ARG A 86 21.75 25.24 15.24
CA ARG A 86 21.98 25.61 16.63
C ARG A 86 22.78 26.90 16.61
N ASP A 87 22.14 27.99 17.03
CA ASP A 87 22.78 29.27 17.37
C ASP A 87 23.91 29.09 18.40
#